data_AF-A0A1W9HL11-F1
#
_entry.id   AF-A0A1W9HL11-F1
#
_cell.length_a   1.000
_cell.length_b   1.000
_cell.length_c   1.000
_cell.angle_alpha   90.00
_cell.angle_beta   90.00
_cell.angle_gamma   90.00
#
_symmetry.space_group_name_H-M   'P 1'
#
loop_
_entity.id
_entity.type
_entity.pdbx_description
1 polymer ?
#
loop_
_entity_poly.entity_id
_entity_poly.type
_entity_poly.pdbx_seq_one_letter_code
_entity_poly.pdbx_strand_id
1 'polypeptide(L)'
;MKGDFFSDLAFGKAIEKQLTRMLPGYTVNYHSNGEFDLSKGDINVEVKADRYYASKFLFIEKYGDKETKKPGGPFRAYEDDPNSELIYVVVNEYTSSITEVYIFKTTDLYLRCSELIESGEYLPIGKPNTTYTTIGYLIPKSEFLDIAIVIKPQESKIPKQKKAKTNLNYQEDDI
;
A
#
# COMPACT_ATOMS: atom_id res chain seq x y z
N MET A 1 10.79 11.02 12.33
CA MET A 1 9.91 10.83 13.50
C MET A 1 9.78 9.34 13.74
N LYS A 2 9.96 8.86 14.98
CA LYS A 2 9.67 7.46 15.33
C LYS A 2 8.16 7.26 15.21
N GLY A 3 7.71 6.43 14.26
CA GLY A 3 6.36 5.89 14.30
C GLY A 3 6.25 5.01 15.54
N ASP A 4 5.19 5.18 16.33
CA ASP A 4 4.92 4.32 17.46
C ASP A 4 4.52 2.95 16.90
N PHE A 5 5.24 1.88 17.26
CA PHE A 5 5.03 0.53 16.72
C PHE A 5 3.56 0.08 16.79
N PHE A 6 2.86 0.47 17.86
CA PHE A 6 1.43 0.20 18.03
C PHE A 6 0.55 0.96 17.04
N SER A 7 0.90 2.21 16.73
CA SER A 7 0.23 3.00 15.68
C SER A 7 0.48 2.41 14.30
N ASP A 8 1.67 1.83 14.07
CA ASP A 8 2.00 1.21 12.80
C ASP A 8 1.26 -0.10 12.56
N LEU A 9 1.12 -0.89 13.63
CA LEU A 9 0.36 -2.13 13.64
C LEU A 9 -1.15 -1.89 13.47
N ALA A 10 -1.70 -0.90 14.19
CA ALA A 10 -3.12 -0.54 14.06
C ALA A 10 -3.44 0.00 12.66
N PHE A 11 -2.52 0.78 12.10
CA PHE A 11 -2.61 1.26 10.73
C PHE A 11 -2.63 0.10 9.73
N GLY A 12 -1.68 -0.84 9.84
CA GLY A 12 -1.63 -2.05 9.00
C GLY A 12 -2.99 -2.73 8.99
N LYS A 13 -3.49 -3.14 10.16
CA LYS A 13 -4.79 -3.79 10.32
C LYS A 13 -5.98 -3.03 9.71
N ALA A 14 -5.97 -1.70 9.76
CA ALA A 14 -7.02 -0.88 9.18
C ALA A 14 -6.99 -0.87 7.64
N ILE A 15 -5.79 -0.87 7.04
CA ILE A 15 -5.58 -0.97 5.60
C ILE A 15 -5.94 -2.37 5.10
N GLU A 16 -5.56 -3.39 5.84
CA GLU A 16 -5.87 -4.79 5.52
C GLU A 16 -7.38 -4.98 5.35
N LYS A 17 -8.18 -4.51 6.32
CA LYS A 17 -9.65 -4.59 6.26
C LYS A 17 -10.26 -3.82 5.09
N GLN A 18 -9.62 -2.76 4.61
CA GLN A 18 -10.07 -2.02 3.42
C GLN A 18 -9.71 -2.78 2.15
N LEU A 19 -8.51 -3.35 2.08
CA LEU A 19 -7.99 -4.07 0.92
C LEU A 19 -8.84 -5.30 0.59
N THR A 20 -9.27 -6.07 1.60
CA THR A 20 -10.11 -7.27 1.41
C THR A 20 -11.45 -6.97 0.74
N ARG A 21 -11.96 -5.73 0.84
CA ARG A 21 -13.20 -5.31 0.17
C ARG A 21 -12.96 -4.85 -1.27
N MET A 22 -11.74 -4.45 -1.60
CA MET A 22 -11.38 -3.86 -2.90
C MET A 22 -10.90 -4.88 -3.93
N LEU A 23 -10.50 -6.08 -3.49
CA LEU A 23 -9.89 -7.11 -4.33
C LEU A 23 -10.84 -8.30 -4.55
N PRO A 24 -11.86 -8.19 -5.42
CA PRO A 24 -12.73 -9.31 -5.73
C PRO A 24 -11.92 -10.45 -6.39
N GLY A 25 -12.12 -11.68 -5.90
CA GLY A 25 -11.40 -12.86 -6.39
C GLY A 25 -10.10 -13.20 -5.65
N TYR A 26 -9.70 -12.37 -4.68
CA TYR A 26 -8.61 -12.71 -3.76
C TYR A 26 -9.18 -13.33 -2.49
N THR A 27 -8.54 -14.40 -2.01
CA THR A 27 -8.85 -15.07 -0.75
C THR A 27 -7.86 -14.62 0.31
N VAL A 28 -8.40 -14.28 1.48
CA VAL A 28 -7.65 -13.80 2.63
C VAL A 28 -7.47 -14.96 3.60
N ASN A 29 -6.23 -15.35 3.85
CA ASN A 29 -5.88 -16.42 4.77
C ASN A 29 -5.35 -15.82 6.07
N TYR A 30 -6.12 -15.84 7.14
CA TYR A 30 -5.71 -15.29 8.44
C TYR A 30 -4.91 -16.30 9.25
N HIS A 31 -3.79 -15.85 9.81
CA HIS A 31 -2.93 -16.60 10.72
C HIS A 31 -3.32 -16.35 12.19
N SER A 32 -2.98 -17.28 13.07
CA SER A 32 -3.29 -17.19 14.51
C SER A 32 -2.57 -16.05 15.24
N ASN A 33 -1.47 -15.55 14.66
CA ASN A 33 -0.73 -14.37 15.14
C ASN A 33 -1.36 -13.03 14.71
N GLY A 34 -2.44 -13.06 13.93
CA GLY A 34 -3.12 -11.87 13.42
C GLY A 34 -2.52 -11.28 12.14
N GLU A 35 -1.57 -11.97 11.51
CA GLU A 35 -1.13 -11.72 10.13
C GLU A 35 -2.11 -12.36 9.15
N PHE A 36 -2.01 -12.00 7.87
CA PHE A 36 -2.78 -12.63 6.81
C PHE A 36 -1.97 -12.68 5.52
N ASP A 37 -2.28 -13.67 4.69
CA ASP A 37 -1.82 -13.74 3.31
C ASP A 37 -2.99 -13.51 2.35
N LEU A 38 -2.66 -13.00 1.16
CA LEU A 38 -3.58 -13.03 0.03
C LEU A 38 -3.20 -14.17 -0.90
N SER A 39 -4.23 -14.77 -1.50
CA SER A 39 -4.07 -15.78 -2.55
C SER A 39 -5.12 -15.55 -3.62
N LYS A 40 -4.84 -16.01 -4.84
CA LYS A 40 -5.80 -15.94 -5.96
C LYS A 40 -5.69 -17.22 -6.76
N GLY A 41 -6.58 -18.17 -6.45
CA GLY A 41 -6.39 -19.55 -6.90
C GLY A 41 -5.07 -20.10 -6.35
N ASP A 42 -4.22 -20.62 -7.23
CA ASP A 42 -2.90 -21.18 -6.89
C ASP A 42 -1.77 -20.13 -6.92
N ILE A 43 -2.09 -18.84 -7.05
CA ILE A 43 -1.10 -17.76 -7.13
C ILE A 43 -0.79 -17.22 -5.73
N ASN A 44 0.51 -17.19 -5.39
CA ASN A 44 1.03 -16.50 -4.21
C ASN A 44 0.95 -14.97 -4.40
N VAL A 45 0.47 -14.25 -3.39
CA VAL A 45 0.31 -12.80 -3.46
C VAL A 45 0.98 -12.14 -2.26
N GLU A 46 1.97 -11.29 -2.53
CA GLU A 46 2.62 -10.47 -1.50
C GLU A 46 2.07 -9.04 -1.52
N VAL A 47 1.80 -8.48 -0.33
CA VAL A 47 1.23 -7.14 -0.17
C VAL A 47 2.26 -6.18 0.41
N LYS A 48 2.54 -5.11 -0.32
CA LYS A 48 3.31 -3.93 0.13
C LYS A 48 2.35 -2.78 0.36
N ALA A 49 2.25 -2.32 1.60
CA ALA A 49 1.47 -1.13 1.94
C ALA A 49 2.43 0.03 2.18
N ASP A 50 2.48 0.96 1.23
CA ASP A 50 3.33 2.13 1.36
C ASP A 50 2.52 3.35 1.79
N ARG A 51 2.98 3.99 2.87
CA ARG A 51 2.40 5.24 3.36
C ARG A 51 2.93 6.42 2.60
N TYR A 52 2.03 7.20 2.00
CA TYR A 52 2.41 8.43 1.35
C TYR A 52 1.39 9.55 1.49
N TYR A 53 1.90 10.77 1.60
CA TYR A 53 1.13 11.94 1.21
C TYR A 53 1.30 12.21 -0.27
N ALA A 54 0.21 12.20 -1.02
CA ALA A 54 0.19 12.65 -2.42
C ALA A 54 1.33 12.06 -3.29
N SER A 55 1.74 10.79 -3.06
CA SER A 55 2.90 10.29 -3.80
C SER A 55 2.55 10.14 -5.27
N LYS A 56 3.37 10.79 -6.09
CA LYS A 56 3.50 10.48 -7.51
C LYS A 56 4.40 9.26 -7.72
N PHE A 57 4.90 8.65 -6.66
CA PHE A 57 5.97 7.65 -6.67
C PHE A 57 5.57 6.38 -5.91
N LEU A 58 6.17 5.26 -6.30
CA LEU A 58 6.27 4.03 -5.51
C LEU A 58 7.70 3.93 -4.95
N PHE A 59 7.85 3.40 -3.73
CA PHE A 59 9.15 3.05 -3.19
C PHE A 59 9.49 1.62 -3.58
N ILE A 60 10.46 1.49 -4.47
CA ILE A 60 10.94 0.19 -4.93
C ILE A 60 12.16 -0.17 -4.11
N GLU A 61 12.00 -1.11 -3.19
CA GLU A 61 13.11 -1.66 -2.41
C GLU A 61 14.00 -2.52 -3.31
N LYS A 62 15.30 -2.22 -3.37
CA LYS A 62 16.31 -3.06 -4.04
C LYS A 62 16.99 -3.99 -3.05
N TYR A 63 17.34 -3.46 -1.88
CA TYR A 63 17.95 -4.23 -0.79
C TYR A 63 17.19 -4.03 0.51
N GLY A 64 16.73 -5.12 1.11
CA GLY A 64 16.11 -5.12 2.43
C GLY A 64 17.11 -4.79 3.54
N ASP A 65 18.39 -5.05 3.30
CA ASP A 65 19.50 -4.65 4.17
C ASP A 65 20.72 -4.29 3.33
N LYS A 66 21.19 -3.05 3.47
CA LYS A 66 22.33 -2.45 2.78
C LYS A 66 23.61 -3.26 2.98
N GLU A 67 23.86 -3.75 4.20
CA GLU A 67 25.14 -4.36 4.55
C GLU A 67 25.24 -5.78 3.97
N THR A 68 24.17 -6.56 4.10
CA THR A 68 24.12 -7.92 3.53
C THR A 68 23.77 -7.95 2.06
N LYS A 69 23.33 -6.81 1.49
CA LYS A 69 22.77 -6.71 0.13
C LYS A 69 21.66 -7.73 -0.12
N LYS A 70 20.94 -8.12 0.93
CA LYS A 70 19.80 -9.02 0.80
C LYS A 70 18.77 -8.34 -0.11
N PRO A 71 18.30 -9.00 -1.19
CA PRO A 71 17.33 -8.40 -2.09
C PRO A 71 16.04 -8.09 -1.34
N GLY A 72 15.36 -7.05 -1.80
CA GLY A 72 14.13 -6.57 -1.21
C GLY A 72 13.04 -6.35 -2.24
N GLY A 73 11.81 -6.13 -1.76
CA GLY A 73 10.65 -5.83 -2.60
C GLY A 73 10.53 -6.75 -3.84
N PRO A 74 10.36 -6.19 -5.05
CA PRO A 74 10.20 -6.97 -6.28
C PRO A 74 11.37 -7.93 -6.57
N PHE A 75 12.58 -7.58 -6.15
CA PHE A 75 13.77 -8.41 -6.40
C PHE A 75 13.75 -9.68 -5.55
N ARG A 76 13.29 -9.57 -4.30
CA ARG A 76 13.13 -10.74 -3.44
C ARG A 76 11.96 -11.60 -3.89
N ALA A 77 10.83 -10.97 -4.18
CA ALA A 77 9.63 -11.67 -4.65
C ALA A 77 9.94 -12.49 -5.92
N TYR A 78 10.75 -11.95 -6.84
CA TYR A 78 11.16 -12.67 -8.05
C TYR A 78 12.05 -13.89 -7.76
N GLU A 79 12.97 -13.79 -6.78
CA GLU A 79 13.78 -14.93 -6.35
C GLU A 79 12.95 -16.03 -5.68
N ASP A 80 11.94 -15.63 -4.91
CA ASP A 80 11.08 -16.56 -4.17
C ASP A 80 10.05 -17.23 -5.09
N ASP A 81 9.34 -16.46 -5.92
CA ASP A 81 8.38 -16.96 -6.92
C ASP A 81 8.14 -15.94 -8.05
N PRO A 82 8.71 -16.13 -9.25
CA PRO A 82 8.54 -15.19 -10.37
C PRO A 82 7.12 -15.13 -10.93
N ASN A 83 6.28 -16.14 -10.65
CA ASN A 83 4.90 -16.22 -11.11
C ASN A 83 3.90 -15.61 -10.11
N SER A 84 4.39 -15.15 -8.95
CA SER A 84 3.57 -14.47 -7.95
C SER A 84 3.03 -13.13 -8.45
N GLU A 85 2.06 -12.59 -7.69
CA GLU A 85 1.63 -11.19 -7.82
C GLU A 85 2.16 -10.36 -6.65
N LEU A 86 2.60 -9.13 -6.93
CA LEU A 86 2.98 -8.15 -5.92
C LEU A 86 1.99 -6.99 -5.93
N ILE A 87 1.44 -6.66 -4.77
CA ILE A 87 0.42 -5.64 -4.61
C ILE A 87 0.99 -4.43 -3.87
N TYR A 88 1.01 -3.27 -4.51
CA TYR A 88 1.34 -1.99 -3.88
C TYR A 88 0.05 -1.24 -3.49
N VAL A 89 -0.15 -1.05 -2.20
CA VAL A 89 -1.28 -0.32 -1.63
C VAL A 89 -0.81 1.09 -1.26
N VAL A 90 -1.36 2.08 -1.96
CA VAL A 90 -1.12 3.50 -1.69
C VAL A 90 -2.21 3.98 -0.76
N VAL A 91 -1.80 4.64 0.32
CA VAL A 91 -2.69 5.08 1.41
C VAL A 91 -2.43 6.53 1.74
N ASN A 92 -3.49 7.26 2.08
CA ASN A 92 -3.39 8.63 2.56
C ASN A 92 -3.01 8.63 4.05
N GLU A 93 -1.88 9.24 4.40
CA GLU A 93 -1.34 9.21 5.77
C GLU A 93 -2.25 9.86 6.83
N TYR A 94 -3.06 10.86 6.45
CA TYR A 94 -3.92 11.60 7.38
C TYR A 94 -5.22 10.88 7.69
N THR A 95 -5.73 10.10 6.72
CA THR A 95 -7.03 9.44 6.82
C THR A 95 -6.92 7.93 6.97
N SER A 96 -5.72 7.36 6.77
CA SER A 96 -5.49 5.92 6.71
C SER A 96 -6.45 5.22 5.75
N SER A 97 -6.82 5.90 4.66
CA SER A 97 -7.67 5.36 3.61
C SER A 97 -6.82 4.94 2.42
N ILE A 98 -7.16 3.80 1.82
CA ILE A 98 -6.57 3.38 0.53
C ILE A 98 -6.96 4.41 -0.51
N THR A 99 -6.00 4.88 -1.31
CA THR A 99 -6.24 5.80 -2.44
C THR A 99 -6.11 5.08 -3.77
N GLU A 100 -5.16 4.16 -3.88
CA GLU A 100 -4.89 3.38 -5.09
C GLU A 100 -4.30 2.03 -4.69
N VAL A 101 -4.59 0.99 -5.47
CA VAL A 101 -3.96 -0.33 -5.39
C VAL A 101 -3.38 -0.66 -6.75
N TYR A 102 -2.11 -1.03 -6.80
CA TYR A 102 -1.42 -1.47 -8.00
C TYR A 102 -1.10 -2.95 -7.85
N ILE A 103 -1.55 -3.76 -8.79
CA ILE A 103 -1.30 -5.20 -8.82
C ILE A 103 -0.38 -5.49 -9.99
N PHE A 104 0.72 -6.17 -9.72
CA PHE A 104 1.74 -6.50 -10.69
C PHE A 104 1.95 -8.01 -10.75
N LYS A 105 2.25 -8.53 -11.94
CA LYS A 105 3.01 -9.77 -12.02
C LYS A 105 4.44 -9.50 -11.57
N THR A 106 4.97 -10.35 -10.69
CA THR A 106 6.29 -10.15 -10.10
C THR A 106 7.40 -10.07 -11.15
N THR A 107 7.35 -10.93 -12.17
CA THR A 107 8.32 -10.90 -13.29
C THR A 107 8.31 -9.55 -14.04
N ASP A 108 7.14 -9.03 -14.40
CA ASP A 108 7.04 -7.78 -15.18
C ASP A 108 7.56 -6.58 -14.38
N LEU A 109 7.22 -6.54 -13.08
CA LEU A 109 7.71 -5.50 -12.18
C LEU A 109 9.21 -5.59 -11.96
N TYR A 110 9.76 -6.80 -11.76
CA TYR A 110 11.20 -7.02 -11.61
C TYR A 110 11.97 -6.49 -12.82
N LEU A 111 11.51 -6.80 -14.04
CA LEU A 111 12.16 -6.36 -15.27
C LEU A 111 12.12 -4.85 -15.42
N ARG A 112 10.95 -4.23 -15.23
CA ARG A 112 10.80 -2.76 -15.28
C ARG A 112 11.66 -2.06 -14.24
N CYS A 113 11.69 -2.57 -13.00
CA CYS A 113 12.53 -1.98 -11.95
C CYS A 113 14.01 -2.14 -12.23
N SER A 114 14.45 -3.28 -12.79
CA SER A 114 15.86 -3.50 -13.15
C SER A 114 16.30 -2.51 -14.23
N GLU A 115 15.51 -2.36 -15.29
CA GLU A 115 15.76 -1.40 -16.38
C GLU A 115 15.88 0.04 -15.87
N LEU A 116 14.92 0.50 -15.06
CA LEU A 116 14.90 1.88 -14.54
C LEU A 116 16.02 2.17 -13.55
N ILE A 117 16.50 1.16 -12.81
CA ILE A 117 17.63 1.32 -11.88
C ILE A 117 18.95 1.29 -12.64
N GLU A 118 19.09 0.42 -13.63
CA GLU A 118 20.30 0.30 -14.46
C GLU A 118 20.50 1.50 -15.39
N SER A 119 19.42 2.16 -15.81
CA SER A 119 19.50 3.41 -16.59
C SER A 119 20.20 4.55 -15.82
N GLY A 120 20.22 4.47 -14.48
CA GLY A 120 20.80 5.48 -13.61
C GLY A 120 19.96 6.76 -13.48
N GLU A 121 18.72 6.76 -13.99
CA GLU A 121 17.81 7.92 -13.92
C GLU A 121 17.37 8.22 -12.48
N TYR A 122 17.22 7.18 -11.65
CA TYR A 122 16.77 7.28 -10.27
C TYR A 122 17.91 7.03 -9.29
N LEU A 123 18.05 7.92 -8.30
CA LEU A 123 19.08 7.79 -7.27
C LEU A 123 18.61 6.87 -6.13
N PRO A 124 19.49 6.03 -5.58
CA PRO A 124 19.16 5.19 -4.44
C PRO A 124 18.96 6.03 -3.18
N ILE A 125 17.96 5.65 -2.39
CA ILE A 125 17.60 6.26 -1.11
C ILE A 125 17.76 5.22 -0.02
N GLY A 126 18.49 5.58 1.03
CA GLY A 126 18.58 4.79 2.25
C GLY A 126 17.45 5.12 3.22
N LYS A 127 16.68 4.11 3.63
CA LYS A 127 15.67 4.21 4.67
C LYS A 127 16.18 3.51 5.94
N PRO A 128 16.60 4.25 6.97
CA PRO A 128 17.08 3.64 8.21
C PRO A 128 15.91 2.99 8.97
N ASN A 129 16.07 1.71 9.31
CA ASN A 129 15.24 1.00 10.28
C ASN A 129 15.98 0.87 11.61
N THR A 130 15.35 0.27 12.62
CA THR A 130 15.94 0.15 13.97
C THR A 130 17.30 -0.56 13.98
N THR A 131 17.49 -1.57 13.12
CA THR A 131 18.69 -2.44 13.14
C THR A 131 19.41 -2.56 11.80
N TYR A 132 18.84 -2.05 10.71
CA TYR A 132 19.40 -2.15 9.36
C TYR A 132 18.98 -0.95 8.52
N THR A 133 19.60 -0.76 7.36
CA THR A 133 19.18 0.26 6.38
C THR A 133 18.67 -0.42 5.13
N THR A 134 17.43 -0.13 4.76
CA THR A 134 16.87 -0.53 3.47
C THR A 134 17.39 0.40 2.39
N ILE A 135 17.73 -0.12 1.20
CA ILE A 135 18.03 0.68 0.01
C ILE A 135 16.89 0.49 -1.00
N GLY A 136 16.32 1.60 -1.45
CA GLY A 136 15.31 1.59 -2.50
C GLY A 136 15.32 2.85 -3.35
N TYR A 137 14.33 2.99 -4.21
CA TYR A 137 14.22 4.06 -5.19
C TYR A 137 12.81 4.63 -5.15
N LEU A 138 12.66 5.95 -5.25
CA LEU A 138 11.36 6.58 -5.48
C LEU A 138 11.16 6.71 -6.98
N ILE A 139 10.35 5.83 -7.55
CA ILE A 139 10.10 5.77 -9.00
C ILE A 139 8.67 6.25 -9.27
N PRO A 140 8.44 7.16 -10.24
CA PRO A 140 7.12 7.66 -10.57
C PRO A 140 6.15 6.52 -10.90
N LYS A 141 4.92 6.60 -10.40
CA LYS A 141 3.84 5.67 -10.70
C LYS A 141 3.56 5.57 -12.20
N SER A 142 3.79 6.67 -12.94
CA SER A 142 3.64 6.72 -14.40
C SER A 142 4.51 5.68 -15.11
N GLU A 143 5.66 5.32 -14.52
CA GLU A 143 6.56 4.29 -15.06
C GLU A 143 6.01 2.87 -14.96
N PHE A 144 4.83 2.68 -14.38
CA PHE A 144 4.28 1.37 -14.08
C PHE A 144 2.87 1.15 -14.62
N LEU A 145 2.23 2.17 -15.21
CA LEU A 145 0.81 2.13 -15.57
C LEU A 145 0.49 1.12 -16.68
N ASP A 146 1.45 0.79 -17.53
CA ASP A 146 1.31 -0.17 -18.61
C ASP A 146 1.45 -1.63 -18.15
N ILE A 147 2.07 -1.87 -16.99
CA ILE A 147 2.27 -3.21 -16.42
C ILE A 147 1.43 -3.47 -15.15
N ALA A 148 0.73 -2.46 -14.64
CA ALA A 148 -0.10 -2.56 -13.45
C ALA A 148 -1.59 -2.72 -13.78
N ILE A 149 -2.30 -3.53 -12.99
CA ILE A 149 -3.74 -3.35 -12.81
C ILE A 149 -3.93 -2.34 -11.68
N VAL A 150 -4.55 -1.19 -12.00
CA VAL A 150 -4.78 -0.11 -11.02
C VAL A 150 -6.24 -0.10 -10.57
N ILE A 151 -6.46 -0.26 -9.27
CA ILE A 151 -7.77 -0.20 -8.63
C ILE A 151 -7.84 1.06 -7.76
N LYS A 152 -8.90 1.84 -7.92
CA LYS A 152 -9.17 3.01 -7.09
C LYS A 152 -10.43 2.76 -6.26
N PRO A 153 -10.49 3.17 -4.99
CA PRO A 153 -11.72 3.11 -4.22
C PRO A 153 -12.81 3.88 -4.95
N GLN A 154 -13.99 3.30 -5.10
CA GLN A 154 -15.14 4.08 -5.51
C GLN A 154 -15.43 5.10 -4.40
N GLU A 155 -15.46 6.39 -4.75
CA GLU A 155 -15.97 7.40 -3.82
C GLU A 155 -17.39 6.97 -3.43
N SER A 156 -17.57 6.56 -2.18
CA SER A 156 -18.91 6.38 -1.65
C SER A 156 -19.58 7.75 -1.77
N LYS A 157 -20.56 7.88 -2.66
CA LYS A 157 -21.48 9.02 -2.65
C LYS A 157 -22.15 9.00 -1.27
N ILE A 158 -21.58 9.73 -0.31
CA ILE A 158 -22.18 9.92 0.99
C ILE A 158 -23.55 10.54 0.69
N PRO A 159 -24.68 9.87 0.99
CA PRO A 159 -25.97 10.49 0.84
C PRO A 159 -25.91 11.75 1.69
N LYS A 160 -26.05 12.93 1.07
CA LYS A 160 -26.13 14.20 1.79
C LYS A 160 -27.17 13.99 2.89
N GLN A 161 -26.73 13.92 4.15
CA GLN A 161 -27.63 13.89 5.27
C GLN A 161 -28.51 15.12 5.12
N LYS A 162 -29.81 14.91 4.87
CA LYS A 162 -30.78 15.99 4.96
C LYS A 162 -30.62 16.56 6.36
N LYS A 163 -30.10 17.78 6.48
CA LYS A 163 -30.10 18.51 7.74
C LYS A 163 -31.52 18.43 8.29
N ALA A 164 -31.69 17.72 9.40
CA ALA A 164 -32.92 17.81 10.16
C ALA A 164 -33.09 19.29 10.51
N LYS A 165 -34.17 19.90 10.01
CA LYS A 165 -34.58 21.22 10.47
C LYS A 165 -35.03 21.04 11.90
N THR A 166 -34.14 21.32 12.86
CA THR A 166 -34.52 21.49 14.25
C THR A 166 -35.30 22.80 14.33
N ASN A 167 -36.64 22.72 14.33
CA ASN A 167 -37.47 23.83 14.73
C ASN A 167 -37.38 23.96 16.25
N LEU A 168 -36.50 24.83 16.72
CA LEU A 168 -36.53 25.33 18.09
C LEU A 168 -37.67 26.37 18.16
N ASN A 169 -38.86 25.92 18.59
CA ASN A 169 -39.86 26.84 19.13
C ASN A 169 -39.43 27.16 20.57
N TYR A 170 -38.94 28.38 20.79
CA TYR A 170 -38.94 28.99 22.11
C TYR A 170 -40.37 29.42 22.42
N GLN A 171 -41.00 28.82 23.43
CA GLN A 171 -42.09 29.46 24.16
C GLN A 171 -41.43 30.36 25.20
N GLU A 172 -41.66 31.66 25.09
CA GLU A 172 -41.49 32.59 26.20
C GLU A 172 -42.66 32.36 27.15
N ASP A 173 -42.36 31.87 28.35
CA ASP A 173 -43.30 31.88 29.47
C ASP A 173 -43.12 33.22 30.22
N ASP A 174 -44.16 34.05 30.16
CA ASP A 174 -44.33 35.24 31.00
C ASP A 174 -44.56 34.84 32.48
N ILE A 175 -43.64 35.18 33.39
CA ILE A 175 -43.91 35.49 34.81
C ILE A 175 -42.95 36.57 35.31
#